data_AF-A0A840QDC7-F1
#
_entry.id   AF-A0A840QDC7-F1
#
_cell.length_a   1.000
_cell.length_b   1.000
_cell.length_c   1.000
_cell.angle_alpha   90.00
_cell.angle_beta   90.00
_cell.angle_gamma   90.00
#
_symmetry.space_group_name_H-M   'P 1'
#
loop_
_entity.id
_entity.type
_entity.pdbx_description
1 polymer ?
#
loop_
_entity_poly.entity_id
_entity_poly.type
_entity_poly.pdbx_seq_one_letter_code
_entity_poly.pdbx_strand_id
1 'polypeptide(L)' 'MGKRSSGKSRVDAHTWTPERAALTDVADILLAIRASLEAQRTGKKQKATPMPRPRLARDRLAAAESYQRHRDRVRLMLGR' A
#
# COMPACT_ATOMS: atom_id res chain seq x y z
N MET A 1 -14.00 0.10 -28.98
CA MET A 1 -12.88 -0.52 -28.24
C MET A 1 -12.53 0.35 -27.03
N GLY A 2 -13.03 0.00 -25.84
CA GLY A 2 -12.74 0.76 -24.61
C GLY A 2 -11.35 0.42 -24.07
N LYS A 3 -10.42 1.38 -24.08
CA LYS A 3 -9.13 1.25 -23.40
C LYS A 3 -9.40 1.21 -21.89
N ARG A 4 -9.31 0.01 -21.29
CA ARG A 4 -9.23 -0.14 -19.83
C ARG A 4 -7.88 0.39 -19.38
N SER A 5 -7.82 1.67 -19.02
CA SER A 5 -6.69 2.22 -18.28
C SER A 5 -6.71 1.60 -16.88
N SER A 6 -5.99 0.48 -16.68
CA SER A 6 -5.62 0.02 -15.34
C SER A 6 -4.53 0.94 -14.74
N GLY A 7 -4.73 2.24 -14.88
CA GLY A 7 -3.86 3.27 -14.34
C GLY A 7 -4.05 3.26 -12.85
N LYS A 8 -3.17 2.57 -12.13
CA LYS A 8 -2.98 2.73 -10.69
C LYS A 8 -2.67 4.22 -10.49
N SER A 9 -3.69 5.02 -10.18
CA SER A 9 -3.59 6.47 -10.08
C SER A 9 -2.46 6.82 -9.13
N ARG A 10 -1.31 7.21 -9.69
CA ARG A 10 -0.18 7.70 -8.90
C ARG A 10 -0.62 9.03 -8.33
N VAL A 11 -0.88 9.05 -7.03
CA VAL A 11 -1.14 10.30 -6.30
C VAL A 11 0.12 11.16 -6.43
N ASP A 12 -0.06 12.41 -6.81
CA ASP A 12 1.02 13.38 -6.93
C ASP A 12 1.52 13.78 -5.53
N ALA A 13 2.83 13.61 -5.32
CA ALA A 13 3.49 13.92 -4.06
C ALA A 13 3.46 15.42 -3.72
N HIS A 14 3.41 16.30 -4.74
CA HIS A 14 3.36 17.75 -4.52
C HIS A 14 2.03 18.21 -3.91
N THR A 15 0.97 17.42 -4.08
CA THR A 15 -0.36 17.69 -3.52
C THR A 15 -0.61 16.98 -2.18
N TRP A 16 0.43 16.38 -1.60
CA TRP A 16 0.32 15.59 -0.38
C TRP A 16 0.61 16.44 0.86
N THR A 17 -0.45 16.88 1.52
CA THR A 17 -0.38 17.66 2.76
C THR A 17 -0.62 16.76 3.99
N PRO A 18 -0.23 17.21 5.20
CA PRO A 18 -0.52 16.47 6.44
C PRO A 18 -2.02 16.19 6.64
N GLU A 19 -2.90 17.12 6.26
CA GLU A 19 -4.35 16.95 6.36
C GLU A 19 -4.86 15.86 5.42
N ARG A 20 -4.34 15.81 4.19
CA ARG A 20 -4.65 14.74 3.24
C ARG A 20 -4.15 13.38 3.72
N ALA A 21 -2.98 13.35 4.37
CA ALA A 21 -2.48 12.13 4.99
C ALA A 21 -3.41 11.64 6.10
N ALA A 22 -3.81 12.53 7.02
CA ALA A 22 -4.74 12.20 8.09
C ALA A 22 -6.10 11.70 7.58
N LEU A 23 -6.68 12.38 6.57
CA LEU A 23 -7.93 11.94 5.94
C LEU A 23 -7.80 10.58 5.25
N THR A 24 -6.65 10.30 4.64
CA THR A 24 -6.37 9.01 4.02
C THR A 24 -6.30 7.90 5.07
N ASP A 25 -5.70 8.18 6.23
CA ASP A 25 -5.63 7.22 7.33
C ASP A 25 -7.02 6.94 7.93
N VAL A 26 -7.85 7.98 8.10
CA VAL A 26 -9.26 7.82 8.51
C VAL A 26 -10.03 6.97 7.50
N ALA A 27 -9.86 7.23 6.20
CA ALA A 27 -10.51 6.44 5.15
C ALA A 27 -10.09 4.96 5.17
N ASP A 28 -8.80 4.66 5.42
CA ASP A 28 -8.31 3.30 5.57
C ASP A 28 -8.93 2.58 6.77
N ILE A 29 -9.06 3.27 7.90
CA ILE A 29 -9.74 2.73 9.09
C ILE A 29 -11.20 2.38 8.74
N LEU A 30 -11.91 3.29 8.09
CA LEU A 30 -13.30 3.06 7.68
C LEU A 30 -13.43 1.89 6.69
N LEU A 31 -12.50 1.75 5.75
CA LEU A 31 -12.45 0.62 4.82
C LEU A 31 -12.22 -0.72 5.54
N ALA A 32 -11.34 -0.73 6.55
CA ALA A 32 -11.08 -1.92 7.37
C ALA A 32 -12.32 -2.31 8.18
N ILE A 33 -12.99 -1.34 8.82
CA ILE A 33 -14.23 -1.56 9.57
C ILE A 33 -15.30 -2.14 8.64
N ARG A 34 -15.50 -1.53 7.46
CA ARG A 34 -16.45 -2.03 6.45
C ARG A 34 -16.14 -3.46 6.04
N ALA A 35 -14.87 -3.78 5.74
CA ALA A 35 -14.47 -5.13 5.35
C ALA A 35 -14.73 -6.14 6.47
N SER A 36 -14.49 -5.76 7.73
CA SER A 36 -14.78 -6.60 8.90
C SER A 36 -16.28 -6.87 9.05
N LEU A 37 -17.12 -5.84 8.93
CA LEU A 37 -18.57 -5.99 9.01
C LEU A 37 -19.12 -6.87 7.88
N GLU A 38 -18.61 -6.71 6.65
CA GLU A 38 -18.99 -7.56 5.53
C GLU A 38 -18.54 -9.01 5.71
N ALA A 39 -17.37 -9.23 6.32
CA ALA A 39 -16.90 -10.58 6.64
C ALA A 39 -17.76 -11.26 7.71
N GLN A 40 -18.22 -10.51 8.71
CA GLN A 40 -19.18 -11.01 9.71
C GLN A 40 -20.54 -11.32 9.09
N ARG A 41 -21.02 -10.48 8.18
CA ARG A 41 -22.32 -10.67 7.50
C ARG A 41 -22.33 -11.87 6.55
N THR A 42 -21.24 -12.09 5.81
CA THR A 42 -21.20 -13.09 4.72
C THR A 42 -20.43 -14.36 5.07
N GLY A 43 -19.69 -14.36 6.19
CA GLY A 43 -18.75 -15.42 6.57
C GLY A 43 -17.49 -15.50 5.71
N LYS A 44 -17.31 -14.60 4.72
CA LYS A 44 -16.19 -14.61 3.78
C LYS A 44 -15.19 -13.50 4.11
N LYS A 45 -13.90 -13.82 4.12
CA LYS A 45 -12.84 -12.81 4.31
C LYS A 45 -12.89 -11.78 3.19
N GLN A 46 -13.13 -10.52 3.54
CA GLN A 46 -13.03 -9.38 2.64
C GLN A 46 -11.67 -8.69 2.83
N LYS A 47 -10.98 -8.40 1.72
CA LYS A 47 -9.73 -7.63 1.76
C LYS A 47 -10.05 -6.16 1.54
N ALA A 48 -9.72 -5.31 2.51
CA ALA A 48 -9.70 -3.87 2.30
C ALA A 48 -8.52 -3.51 1.40
N THR A 49 -8.79 -2.88 0.26
CA THR A 49 -7.74 -2.26 -0.55
C THR A 49 -7.44 -0.90 0.06
N PRO A 50 -6.21 -0.63 0.53
CA PRO A 50 -5.89 0.64 1.14
C PRO A 50 -5.98 1.78 0.12
N MET A 51 -6.27 2.97 0.62
CA MET A 51 -6.32 4.19 -0.17
C MET A 51 -4.97 4.46 -0.84
N PRO A 52 -4.99 4.99 -2.07
CA PRO A 52 -3.77 5.27 -2.80
C PRO A 52 -2.99 6.39 -2.10
N ARG A 53 -1.68 6.17 -1.92
CA ARG A 53 -0.75 7.14 -1.32
C ARG A 53 0.37 7.47 -2.32
N PRO A 54 0.90 8.71 -2.33
CA PRO A 54 2.07 9.04 -3.14
C PRO A 54 3.29 8.30 -2.60
N ARG A 55 4.23 7.97 -3.49
CA ARG A 55 5.52 7.41 -3.08
C ARG A 55 6.47 8.54 -2.68
N LEU A 56 6.74 8.67 -1.39
CA LEU A 56 7.66 9.66 -0.85
C LEU A 56 9.12 9.20 -1.00
N ALA A 57 10.07 10.14 -0.84
CA ALA A 57 11.50 9.82 -0.89
C ALA A 57 11.91 8.79 0.18
N ARG A 58 11.35 8.90 1.38
CA ARG A 58 11.54 7.94 2.48
C ARG A 58 11.12 6.52 2.09
N ASP A 59 10.01 6.36 1.38
CA ASP A 59 9.52 5.04 0.95
C ASP A 59 10.46 4.40 -0.07
N ARG A 60 11.09 5.22 -0.92
CA ARG A 60 12.10 4.74 -1.88
C ARG A 60 13.36 4.26 -1.18
N LEU A 61 13.82 4.98 -0.16
CA LEU A 61 14.96 4.57 0.67
C LEU A 61 14.67 3.25 1.39
N ALA A 62 13.51 3.15 2.06
CA ALA A 62 13.11 1.93 2.77
C ALA A 62 13.02 0.71 1.83
N ALA A 63 12.52 0.92 0.61
CA ALA A 63 12.50 -0.13 -0.42
C ALA A 63 13.92 -0.59 -0.80
N ALA A 64 14.85 0.35 -1.01
CA ALA A 64 16.25 0.04 -1.32
C ALA A 64 16.93 -0.74 -0.19
N GLU A 65 16.71 -0.34 1.06
CA GLU A 65 17.24 -1.06 2.23
C GLU A 65 16.69 -2.48 2.32
N SER A 66 15.37 -2.66 2.13
CA SER A 66 14.76 -3.99 2.16
C SER A 66 15.34 -4.92 1.09
N TYR A 67 15.62 -4.38 -0.09
CA TYR A 67 16.24 -5.11 -1.18
C TYR A 67 17.68 -5.52 -0.84
N GLN A 68 18.45 -4.60 -0.24
CA GLN A 68 19.81 -4.90 0.19
C GLN A 68 19.84 -6.00 1.24
N ARG A 69 19.01 -5.90 2.29
CA ARG A 69 18.89 -6.95 3.31
C ARG A 69 18.49 -8.29 2.73
N HIS A 70 17.59 -8.29 1.74
CA HIS A 70 17.20 -9.51 1.05
C HIS A 70 18.36 -10.12 0.26
N ARG A 71 19.11 -9.30 -0.49
CA ARG A 71 20.30 -9.73 -1.23
C ARG A 71 21.36 -10.32 -0.29
N ASP A 72 21.61 -9.66 0.84
CA ASP A 72 22.58 -10.13 1.84
C ASP A 72 22.15 -11.48 2.44
N ARG A 73 20.85 -11.62 2.75
CA ARG A 73 20.27 -12.89 3.22
C ARG A 73 20.43 -14.02 2.18
N VAL A 74 20.11 -13.75 0.92
CA VAL A 74 20.24 -14.72 -0.17
C VAL A 74 21.72 -15.10 -0.37
N ARG A 75 22.63 -14.13 -0.30
CA ARG A 75 24.07 -14.37 -0.40
C ARG A 75 24.57 -15.29 0.72
N LEU A 76 24.09 -15.12 1.95
CA LEU A 76 24.42 -16.02 3.06
C LEU A 76 23.86 -17.44 2.85
N MET A 77 22.68 -17.58 2.23
CA MET A 77 22.07 -18.88 1.95
C MET A 77 22.75 -19.63 0.77
N LEU A 78 23.26 -18.90 -0.22
CA LEU A 78 23.94 -19.46 -1.40
C LEU A 78 25.47 -19.57 -1.24
N GLY A 79 26.03 -19.11 -0.11
CA GLY A 79 27.46 -19.17 0.20
C GLY A 79 27.90 -20.47 0.87
N ARG A 80 27.11 -21.55 0.73
CA ARG A 80 27.52 -22.95 0.94
C ARG A 80 27.64 -23.62 -0.43
#